data_AF-A0A5N6DQY3-F1
#
_entry.id   AF-A0A5N6DQY3-F1
#
_cell.length_a   1.000
_cell.length_b   1.000
_cell.length_c   1.000
_cell.angle_alpha   90.00
_cell.angle_beta   90.00
_cell.angle_gamma   90.00
#
_symmetry.space_group_name_H-M   'P 1'
#
loop_
_entity.id
_entity.type
_entity.pdbx_description
1 polymer ?
#
loop_
_entity_poly.entity_id
_entity_poly.type
_entity_poly.pdbx_seq_one_letter_code
_entity_poly.pdbx_strand_id
1 'polypeptide(L)'
;MITSSTSAHLRCLYISLSIPKRCSPDIQTCLQIPIPLSMKDLSHAPPVCLPTRGDHEAIEILEKFGKALLRLEDEITQAQNLAAGFSDIVVILERPRHRNNHKFDVSFEEFVQSCKTLLAIDELIRFATKGARSIHTVTVLDAFSYRPDKYATDEDRQCHEVLAQILKVKKPKVILRCHRDAYCDEWLKQIELPGESYQLGRKEISIFDSHKTIVLQTFHPSCAVNNADCRPEYRALLMYHFVAAFSELTSKFILPDTVEGIRKLCLKKGERKPSDICKYEPWQAAHLISRVLEKPYKSLIDMHFVGFADETPSESRGKQVQAFSALYGSLKRLFGNSNSFGGLAIAKTVLFLWKRHFEEDPLYHHVMSWLILRGNEQKDWFACETYLNSAERTIEERLSGLQLSPPPIIRDILAAKDELSILLCQASATRIRGKYLADGSRAQIIDAYGKHNELARRYLGELSMSDIDHALRIRALLFSCEMSLSTVSDETSIPGKQVYLDAMRCVRDLDGSIDPTLLR
;
A
#
# COMPACT_ATOMS: atom_id res chain seq x y z
N MET A 1 28.19 -12.08 -38.31
CA MET A 1 27.00 -11.24 -38.56
C MET A 1 25.76 -12.08 -38.36
N ILE A 2 25.18 -12.05 -37.15
CA ILE A 2 23.86 -12.61 -36.90
C ILE A 2 22.86 -11.50 -37.24
N THR A 3 21.97 -11.74 -38.19
CA THR A 3 21.01 -10.76 -38.69
C THR A 3 20.00 -10.42 -37.58
N SER A 4 19.64 -9.13 -37.44
CA SER A 4 18.75 -8.59 -36.40
C SER A 4 17.38 -9.28 -36.33
N SER A 5 16.89 -9.82 -37.45
CA SER A 5 15.64 -10.59 -37.54
C SER A 5 15.63 -11.84 -36.65
N THR A 6 16.78 -12.49 -36.43
CA THR A 6 16.88 -13.70 -35.59
C THR A 6 16.70 -13.38 -34.10
N SER A 7 17.04 -12.16 -33.67
CA SER A 7 16.96 -11.69 -32.28
C SER A 7 15.50 -11.47 -31.84
N ALA A 8 14.69 -10.84 -32.69
CA ALA A 8 13.28 -10.58 -32.37
C ALA A 8 12.43 -11.86 -32.34
N HIS A 9 12.74 -12.85 -33.19
CA HIS A 9 12.06 -14.15 -33.18
C HIS A 9 12.40 -14.96 -31.91
N LEU A 10 13.67 -14.95 -31.48
CA LEU A 10 14.10 -15.58 -30.22
C LEU A 10 13.45 -14.93 -28.99
N ARG A 11 13.20 -13.60 -28.98
CA ARG A 11 12.54 -12.92 -27.86
C ARG A 11 11.09 -13.37 -27.64
N CYS A 12 10.28 -13.48 -28.70
CA CYS A 12 8.90 -14.02 -28.61
C CYS A 12 8.87 -15.49 -28.14
N LEU A 13 9.84 -16.30 -28.59
CA LEU A 13 9.98 -17.71 -28.17
C LEU A 13 10.46 -17.84 -26.72
N TYR A 14 11.37 -16.97 -26.26
CA TYR A 14 11.88 -16.99 -24.88
C TYR A 14 10.80 -16.60 -23.86
N ILE A 15 9.91 -15.67 -24.21
CA ILE A 15 8.71 -15.33 -23.40
C ILE A 15 7.78 -16.55 -23.30
N SER A 16 7.61 -17.33 -24.38
CA SER A 16 6.76 -18.54 -24.39
C SER A 16 7.33 -19.70 -23.56
N LEU A 17 8.66 -19.78 -23.39
CA LEU A 17 9.33 -20.81 -22.59
C LEU A 17 9.56 -20.41 -21.12
N SER A 18 9.27 -19.15 -20.79
CA SER A 18 9.26 -18.64 -19.41
C SER A 18 7.93 -18.96 -18.73
N ILE A 19 7.58 -20.26 -18.65
CA ILE A 19 6.45 -20.71 -17.83
C ILE A 19 6.78 -20.30 -16.38
N PRO A 20 5.95 -19.49 -15.71
CA PRO A 20 6.27 -19.04 -14.37
C PRO A 20 6.44 -20.25 -13.44
N LYS A 21 7.63 -20.37 -12.85
CA LYS A 21 7.89 -21.22 -11.67
C LYS A 21 6.73 -20.99 -10.69
N ARG A 22 5.98 -22.06 -10.39
CA ARG A 22 4.93 -22.20 -9.34
C ARG A 22 4.16 -20.90 -9.06
N CYS A 23 2.88 -20.84 -9.47
CA CYS A 23 1.92 -19.84 -8.99
C CYS A 23 2.21 -19.53 -7.53
N SER A 24 2.65 -18.29 -7.27
CA SER A 24 2.92 -17.78 -5.93
C SER A 24 1.73 -18.12 -5.03
N PRO A 25 1.97 -18.47 -3.75
CA PRO A 25 0.88 -18.55 -2.78
C PRO A 25 0.07 -17.25 -2.85
N ASP A 26 -1.26 -17.39 -2.76
CA ASP A 26 -2.29 -16.35 -2.88
C ASP A 26 -1.74 -14.92 -2.89
N ILE A 27 -1.97 -14.16 -3.97
CA ILE A 27 -1.62 -12.73 -4.02
C ILE A 27 -2.28 -12.04 -2.83
N GLN A 28 -1.49 -11.81 -1.77
CA GLN A 28 -1.97 -11.24 -0.51
C GLN A 28 -2.19 -9.74 -0.62
N THR A 29 -1.57 -9.10 -1.61
CA THR A 29 -1.71 -7.66 -1.86
C THR A 29 -1.64 -7.36 -3.34
N CYS A 30 -2.38 -6.35 -3.80
CA CYS A 30 -2.23 -5.77 -5.13
C CYS A 30 -2.17 -4.25 -4.96
N LEU A 31 -1.24 -3.59 -5.64
CA LEU A 31 -0.95 -2.18 -5.42
C LEU A 31 -0.70 -1.90 -3.93
N GLN A 32 0.04 -2.78 -3.26
CA GLN A 32 0.41 -2.67 -1.84
C GLN A 32 -0.78 -2.58 -0.85
N ILE A 33 -2.02 -2.85 -1.27
CA ILE A 33 -3.19 -2.97 -0.38
C ILE A 33 -3.64 -4.42 -0.27
N PRO A 34 -4.19 -4.84 0.88
CA PRO A 34 -4.86 -6.13 0.99
C PRO A 34 -6.09 -6.18 0.09
N ILE A 35 -6.47 -7.39 -0.32
CA ILE A 35 -7.53 -7.62 -1.31
C ILE A 35 -8.70 -8.35 -0.64
N PRO A 36 -9.88 -7.73 -0.52
CA PRO A 36 -11.05 -8.39 0.06
C PRO A 36 -11.52 -9.55 -0.82
N LEU A 37 -12.26 -10.48 -0.22
CA LEU A 37 -12.79 -11.68 -0.88
C LEU A 37 -13.62 -11.33 -2.11
N SER A 38 -14.51 -10.32 -2.02
CA SER A 38 -15.33 -9.84 -3.15
C SER A 38 -14.52 -9.50 -4.39
N MET A 39 -13.28 -9.02 -4.22
CA MET A 39 -12.41 -8.64 -5.32
C MET A 39 -11.58 -9.84 -5.82
N LYS A 40 -11.13 -10.72 -4.91
CA LYS A 40 -10.39 -11.95 -5.27
C LYS A 40 -11.22 -12.86 -6.16
N ASP A 41 -12.50 -13.01 -5.84
CA ASP A 41 -13.43 -13.91 -6.55
C ASP A 41 -13.67 -13.51 -8.01
N LEU A 42 -13.46 -12.24 -8.35
CA LEU A 42 -13.64 -11.73 -9.72
C LEU A 42 -12.45 -12.02 -10.63
N SER A 43 -11.26 -12.21 -10.06
CA SER A 43 -10.05 -12.52 -10.83
C SER A 43 -10.07 -13.96 -11.37
N HIS A 44 -9.66 -14.15 -12.61
CA HIS A 44 -9.60 -15.48 -13.22
C HIS A 44 -8.53 -15.55 -14.31
N ALA A 45 -7.99 -16.74 -14.53
CA ALA A 45 -7.04 -16.96 -15.61
C ALA A 45 -7.73 -16.74 -16.97
N PRO A 46 -7.21 -15.87 -17.85
CA PRO A 46 -7.75 -15.69 -19.18
C PRO A 46 -7.42 -16.91 -20.06
N PRO A 47 -8.05 -17.04 -21.24
CA PRO A 47 -7.69 -18.06 -22.22
C PRO A 47 -6.21 -17.97 -22.62
N VAL A 48 -5.66 -19.11 -23.04
CA VAL A 48 -4.32 -19.15 -23.63
C VAL A 48 -4.37 -18.43 -24.98
N CYS A 49 -3.51 -17.44 -25.16
CA CYS A 49 -3.26 -16.77 -26.42
C CYS A 49 -1.93 -17.27 -26.99
N LEU A 50 -1.91 -17.50 -28.30
CA LEU A 50 -0.72 -17.91 -29.03
C LEU A 50 -0.10 -16.69 -29.73
N PRO A 51 1.24 -16.65 -29.87
CA PRO A 51 1.89 -15.62 -30.66
C PRO A 51 1.34 -15.59 -32.09
N THR A 52 1.16 -14.37 -32.59
CA THR A 52 0.71 -14.07 -33.95
C THR A 52 1.80 -13.34 -34.73
N ARG A 53 1.70 -13.32 -36.06
CA ARG A 53 2.60 -12.52 -36.90
C ARG A 53 2.54 -11.03 -36.54
N GLY A 54 1.36 -10.53 -36.16
CA GLY A 54 1.17 -9.16 -35.72
C GLY A 54 1.98 -8.79 -34.47
N ASP A 55 2.28 -9.75 -33.59
CA ASP A 55 3.12 -9.52 -32.41
C ASP A 55 4.56 -9.16 -32.79
N HIS A 56 5.10 -9.83 -33.82
CA HIS A 56 6.42 -9.53 -34.35
C HIS A 56 6.45 -8.22 -35.14
N GLU A 57 5.47 -8.00 -36.01
CA GLU A 57 5.38 -6.78 -36.82
C GLU A 57 5.26 -5.52 -35.94
N ALA A 58 4.56 -5.61 -34.80
CA ALA A 58 4.48 -4.51 -33.84
C ALA A 58 5.85 -4.09 -33.29
N ILE A 59 6.73 -5.05 -33.00
CA ILE A 59 8.10 -4.80 -32.52
C ILE A 59 8.93 -4.12 -33.61
N GLU A 60 8.82 -4.59 -34.85
CA GLU A 60 9.54 -4.01 -36.01
C GLU A 60 9.08 -2.57 -36.29
N ILE A 61 7.78 -2.29 -36.19
CA ILE A 61 7.21 -0.94 -36.35
C ILE A 61 7.83 0.01 -35.31
N LEU A 62 7.89 -0.39 -34.03
CA LEU A 62 8.48 0.42 -32.96
C LEU A 62 9.98 0.62 -33.12
N GLU A 63 10.70 -0.40 -33.58
CA GLU A 63 12.13 -0.32 -33.86
C GLU A 63 12.43 0.72 -34.94
N LYS A 64 11.71 0.61 -36.07
CA LYS A 64 11.87 1.52 -37.20
C LYS A 64 11.52 2.95 -36.80
N PHE A 65 10.46 3.14 -36.03
CA PHE A 65 10.07 4.46 -35.53
C PHE A 65 11.11 5.05 -34.58
N GLY A 66 11.60 4.27 -33.61
CA GLY A 66 12.63 4.71 -32.66
C GLY A 66 13.93 5.10 -33.35
N LYS A 67 14.37 4.31 -34.34
CA LYS A 67 15.55 4.61 -35.17
C LYS A 67 15.36 5.87 -36.01
N ALA A 68 14.18 6.07 -36.60
CA ALA A 68 13.87 7.30 -37.34
C ALA A 68 13.90 8.55 -36.45
N LEU A 69 13.56 8.40 -35.17
CA LEU A 69 13.65 9.45 -34.15
C LEU A 69 15.04 9.58 -33.49
N LEU A 70 16.04 8.83 -33.96
CA LEU A 70 17.40 8.80 -33.41
C LEU A 70 17.43 8.53 -31.89
N ARG A 71 16.51 7.69 -31.40
CA ARG A 71 16.48 7.26 -29.99
C ARG A 71 17.63 6.32 -29.70
N LEU A 72 18.01 6.26 -28.43
CA LEU A 72 19.04 5.32 -27.99
C LEU A 72 18.52 3.88 -28.03
N GLU A 73 19.43 2.94 -28.26
CA GLU A 73 19.10 1.52 -28.44
C GLU A 73 18.45 0.89 -27.21
N ASP A 74 18.81 1.35 -26.01
CA ASP A 74 18.22 0.91 -24.75
C ASP A 74 16.74 1.35 -24.64
N GLU A 75 16.42 2.61 -24.97
CA GLU A 75 15.05 3.10 -25.03
C GLU A 75 14.20 2.35 -26.06
N ILE A 76 14.75 2.08 -27.24
CA ILE A 76 14.09 1.27 -28.27
C ILE A 76 13.85 -0.14 -27.73
N THR A 77 14.86 -0.76 -27.12
CA THR A 77 14.76 -2.10 -26.56
C THR A 77 13.67 -2.18 -25.48
N GLN A 78 13.57 -1.21 -24.57
CA GLN A 78 12.53 -1.24 -23.54
C GLN A 78 11.12 -1.06 -24.11
N ALA A 79 10.95 -0.19 -25.12
CA ALA A 79 9.68 -0.04 -25.82
C ALA A 79 9.28 -1.34 -26.54
N GLN A 80 10.24 -2.02 -27.18
CA GLN A 80 10.03 -3.33 -27.78
C GLN A 80 9.64 -4.39 -26.74
N ASN A 81 10.29 -4.41 -25.56
CA ASN A 81 9.99 -5.35 -24.50
C ASN A 81 8.56 -5.17 -23.97
N LEU A 82 8.10 -3.92 -23.79
CA LEU A 82 6.70 -3.63 -23.42
C LEU A 82 5.71 -4.08 -24.50
N ALA A 83 6.07 -3.93 -25.78
CA ALA A 83 5.21 -4.30 -26.90
C ALA A 83 5.21 -5.79 -27.26
N ALA A 84 6.15 -6.58 -26.73
CA ALA A 84 6.38 -7.97 -27.08
C ALA A 84 5.32 -8.95 -26.57
N GLY A 85 4.38 -8.49 -25.74
CA GLY A 85 3.26 -9.32 -25.28
C GLY A 85 2.32 -9.77 -26.39
N PHE A 86 1.37 -10.63 -26.03
CA PHE A 86 0.38 -11.17 -26.96
C PHE A 86 -0.60 -10.11 -27.46
N SER A 87 -1.25 -10.42 -28.58
CA SER A 87 -2.19 -9.53 -29.25
C SER A 87 -3.60 -9.53 -28.65
N ASP A 88 -3.99 -10.51 -27.84
CA ASP A 88 -5.35 -10.63 -27.31
C ASP A 88 -5.81 -9.38 -26.52
N ILE A 89 -4.90 -8.78 -25.75
CA ILE A 89 -5.13 -7.53 -25.02
C ILE A 89 -3.96 -6.56 -25.16
N VAL A 90 -4.29 -5.28 -25.40
CA VAL A 90 -3.33 -4.17 -25.46
C VAL A 90 -3.67 -3.12 -24.40
N VAL A 91 -2.72 -2.79 -23.54
CA VAL A 91 -2.82 -1.70 -22.56
C VAL A 91 -2.12 -0.46 -23.10
N ILE A 92 -2.83 0.66 -23.21
CA ILE A 92 -2.30 1.92 -23.76
C ILE A 92 -2.10 2.94 -22.64
N LEU A 93 -0.85 3.28 -22.35
CA LEU A 93 -0.44 4.38 -21.47
C LEU A 93 -0.28 5.69 -22.27
N GLU A 94 -0.05 6.80 -21.55
CA GLU A 94 0.12 8.10 -22.20
C GLU A 94 1.51 8.22 -22.84
N ARG A 95 2.54 8.43 -22.01
CA ARG A 95 3.91 8.78 -22.41
C ARG A 95 4.92 7.96 -21.61
N PRO A 96 6.09 7.63 -22.19
CA PRO A 96 7.19 7.08 -21.42
C PRO A 96 7.71 8.11 -20.42
N ARG A 97 8.36 7.64 -19.35
CA ARG A 97 9.01 8.53 -18.39
C ARG A 97 10.31 9.08 -18.99
N HIS A 98 10.63 10.33 -18.68
CA HIS A 98 11.89 10.93 -19.12
C HIS A 98 13.09 10.15 -18.58
N ARG A 99 14.10 9.88 -19.42
CA ARG A 99 15.32 9.10 -19.07
C ARG A 99 16.09 9.62 -17.87
N ASN A 100 16.07 10.93 -17.63
CA ASN A 100 16.67 11.53 -16.42
C ASN A 100 16.02 11.02 -15.11
N ASN A 101 14.81 10.46 -15.19
CA ASN A 101 14.02 10.01 -14.04
C ASN A 101 13.72 8.49 -14.07
N HIS A 102 14.22 7.76 -15.07
CA HIS A 102 13.97 6.34 -15.27
C HIS A 102 15.13 5.71 -16.05
N LYS A 103 15.73 4.64 -15.49
CA LYS A 103 16.88 3.96 -16.08
C LYS A 103 16.42 3.05 -17.22
N PHE A 104 17.03 3.19 -18.40
CA PHE A 104 16.75 2.37 -19.59
C PHE A 104 17.83 1.32 -19.85
N ASP A 105 19.09 1.64 -19.56
CA ASP A 105 20.25 0.73 -19.64
C ASP A 105 20.32 -0.26 -18.46
N VAL A 106 19.25 -1.04 -18.29
CA VAL A 106 19.09 -2.07 -17.26
C VAL A 106 18.29 -3.24 -17.82
N SER A 107 18.22 -4.35 -17.07
CA SER A 107 17.32 -5.46 -17.44
C SER A 107 15.86 -5.01 -17.50
N PHE A 108 15.02 -5.68 -18.31
CA PHE A 108 13.60 -5.32 -18.39
C PHE A 108 12.88 -5.42 -17.02
N GLU A 109 13.28 -6.38 -16.18
CA GLU A 109 12.74 -6.51 -14.82
C GLU A 109 13.10 -5.29 -13.95
N GLU A 110 14.36 -4.85 -13.95
CA GLU A 110 14.79 -3.66 -13.22
C GLU A 110 14.15 -2.37 -13.80
N PHE A 111 13.98 -2.31 -15.12
CA PHE A 111 13.27 -1.24 -15.81
C PHE A 111 11.82 -1.12 -15.31
N VAL A 112 11.08 -2.23 -15.22
CA VAL A 112 9.71 -2.25 -14.69
C VAL A 112 9.69 -1.89 -13.20
N GLN A 113 10.54 -2.52 -12.39
CA GLN A 113 10.58 -2.32 -10.94
C GLN A 113 10.93 -0.88 -10.53
N SER A 114 11.79 -0.21 -11.30
CA SER A 114 12.18 1.19 -11.04
C SER A 114 11.11 2.22 -11.43
N CYS A 115 10.04 1.83 -12.13
CA CYS A 115 8.91 2.69 -12.47
C CYS A 115 7.63 2.25 -11.75
N LYS A 116 7.20 3.04 -10.75
CA LYS A 116 5.98 2.79 -9.97
C LYS A 116 4.73 2.53 -10.84
N THR A 117 4.61 3.23 -11.97
CA THR A 117 3.48 3.02 -12.90
C THR A 117 3.56 1.66 -13.58
N LEU A 118 4.73 1.26 -14.10
CA LEU A 118 4.89 -0.04 -14.78
C LEU A 118 4.80 -1.20 -13.79
N LEU A 119 5.38 -1.05 -12.60
CA LEU A 119 5.20 -2.01 -11.51
C LEU A 119 3.72 -2.18 -11.14
N ALA A 120 2.96 -1.08 -11.07
CA ALA A 120 1.52 -1.13 -10.83
C ALA A 120 0.76 -1.85 -11.96
N ILE A 121 1.15 -1.64 -13.22
CA ILE A 121 0.59 -2.37 -14.36
C ILE A 121 0.86 -3.87 -14.22
N ASP A 122 2.09 -4.27 -13.93
CA ASP A 122 2.45 -5.68 -13.74
C ASP A 122 1.67 -6.32 -12.58
N GLU A 123 1.59 -5.65 -11.43
CA GLU A 123 0.79 -6.12 -10.29
C GLU A 123 -0.71 -6.26 -10.62
N LEU A 124 -1.27 -5.31 -11.36
CA LEU A 124 -2.68 -5.34 -11.78
C LEU A 124 -2.96 -6.47 -12.78
N ILE A 125 -2.06 -6.70 -13.74
CA ILE A 125 -2.15 -7.81 -14.71
C ILE A 125 -2.08 -9.14 -13.97
N ARG A 126 -1.07 -9.32 -13.11
CA ARG A 126 -0.91 -10.55 -12.32
C ARG A 126 -2.13 -10.79 -11.44
N PHE A 127 -2.62 -9.76 -10.77
CA PHE A 127 -3.83 -9.88 -9.95
C PHE A 127 -5.05 -10.28 -10.79
N ALA A 128 -5.36 -9.54 -11.85
CA ALA A 128 -6.55 -9.77 -12.67
C ALA A 128 -6.58 -11.18 -13.30
N THR A 129 -5.41 -11.75 -13.56
CA THR A 129 -5.23 -13.04 -14.24
C THR A 129 -4.86 -14.20 -13.33
N LYS A 130 -4.92 -14.03 -12.00
CA LYS A 130 -4.44 -15.03 -11.01
C LYS A 130 -3.01 -15.51 -11.29
N GLY A 131 -2.15 -14.59 -11.70
CA GLY A 131 -0.74 -14.82 -12.02
C GLY A 131 -0.48 -15.49 -13.38
N ALA A 132 -1.52 -15.80 -14.17
CA ALA A 132 -1.36 -16.44 -15.47
C ALA A 132 -0.71 -15.51 -16.52
N ARG A 133 -0.83 -14.19 -16.35
CA ARG A 133 -0.17 -13.18 -17.17
C ARG A 133 0.62 -12.21 -16.29
N SER A 134 1.57 -11.54 -16.91
CA SER A 134 2.36 -10.44 -16.37
C SER A 134 2.62 -9.39 -17.45
N ILE A 135 3.29 -8.30 -17.10
CA ILE A 135 3.71 -7.28 -18.08
C ILE A 135 4.61 -7.86 -19.18
N HIS A 136 5.29 -8.99 -18.92
CA HIS A 136 6.12 -9.70 -19.91
C HIS A 136 5.29 -10.39 -21.01
N THR A 137 4.01 -10.64 -20.77
CA THR A 137 3.13 -11.40 -21.67
C THR A 137 1.98 -10.58 -22.26
N VAL A 138 1.81 -9.35 -21.79
CA VAL A 138 0.72 -8.44 -22.18
C VAL A 138 1.33 -7.27 -22.92
N THR A 139 0.75 -6.92 -24.07
CA THR A 139 1.23 -5.77 -24.84
C THR A 139 0.92 -4.48 -24.09
N VAL A 140 1.96 -3.72 -23.74
CA VAL A 140 1.84 -2.38 -23.17
C VAL A 140 2.47 -1.39 -24.15
N LEU A 141 1.74 -0.33 -24.50
CA LEU A 141 2.17 0.69 -25.46
C LEU A 141 1.98 2.08 -24.85
N ASP A 142 2.86 3.01 -25.24
CA ASP A 142 2.63 4.44 -25.01
C ASP A 142 2.00 5.07 -26.26
N ALA A 143 0.92 5.83 -26.06
CA ALA A 143 0.28 6.60 -27.13
C ALA A 143 1.24 7.59 -27.81
N PHE A 144 2.18 8.12 -27.02
CA PHE A 144 3.21 9.05 -27.44
C PHE A 144 4.60 8.39 -27.31
N SER A 145 4.78 7.27 -28.01
CA SER A 145 6.02 6.46 -27.95
C SER A 145 7.28 7.30 -28.16
N TYR A 146 8.29 7.10 -27.31
CA TYR A 146 9.57 7.84 -27.27
C TYR A 146 9.48 9.34 -26.97
N ARG A 147 8.31 9.86 -26.56
CA ARG A 147 8.09 11.30 -26.32
C ARG A 147 7.67 11.59 -24.88
N PRO A 148 8.63 11.76 -23.95
CA PRO A 148 8.30 12.02 -22.54
C PRO A 148 7.74 13.44 -22.31
N ASP A 149 8.02 14.41 -23.18
CA ASP A 149 7.65 15.81 -22.99
C ASP A 149 6.29 16.15 -23.63
N LYS A 150 5.40 16.79 -22.85
CA LYS A 150 4.01 17.07 -23.25
C LYS A 150 3.83 18.26 -24.20
N TYR A 151 4.89 19.01 -24.50
CA TYR A 151 4.81 20.30 -25.22
C TYR A 151 5.16 20.21 -26.72
N ALA A 152 5.45 19.03 -27.27
CA ALA A 152 5.87 18.83 -28.66
C ALA A 152 4.71 18.33 -29.56
N THR A 153 3.81 19.23 -29.96
CA THR A 153 2.50 18.88 -30.54
C THR A 153 2.51 18.36 -31.97
N ASP A 154 3.43 18.80 -32.84
CA ASP A 154 3.43 18.38 -34.26
C ASP A 154 3.91 16.93 -34.45
N GLU A 155 4.73 16.45 -33.52
CA GLU A 155 5.32 15.11 -33.52
C GLU A 155 4.39 14.06 -32.89
N ASP A 156 3.39 14.50 -32.12
CA ASP A 156 2.36 13.66 -31.52
C ASP A 156 1.53 12.93 -32.59
N ARG A 157 1.31 13.55 -33.76
CA ARG A 157 0.59 12.92 -34.88
C ARG A 157 1.31 11.66 -35.37
N GLN A 158 2.63 11.69 -35.51
CA GLN A 158 3.40 10.52 -35.95
C GLN A 158 3.33 9.38 -34.94
N CYS A 159 3.36 9.70 -33.64
CA CYS A 159 3.20 8.69 -32.58
C CYS A 159 1.83 8.00 -32.67
N HIS A 160 0.77 8.79 -32.90
CA HIS A 160 -0.58 8.29 -33.10
C HIS A 160 -0.71 7.43 -34.36
N GLU A 161 -0.12 7.84 -35.48
CA GLU A 161 -0.09 7.03 -36.72
C GLU A 161 0.62 5.67 -36.49
N VAL A 162 1.72 5.65 -35.73
CA VAL A 162 2.45 4.44 -35.36
C VAL A 162 1.62 3.54 -34.45
N LEU A 163 0.98 4.09 -33.41
CA LEU A 163 0.07 3.34 -32.56
C LEU A 163 -1.08 2.72 -33.37
N ALA A 164 -1.65 3.48 -34.31
CA ALA A 164 -2.71 2.99 -35.20
C ALA A 164 -2.23 1.79 -36.05
N GLN A 165 -1.01 1.86 -36.60
CA GLN A 165 -0.40 0.75 -37.35
C GLN A 165 -0.23 -0.49 -36.47
N ILE A 166 0.30 -0.33 -35.25
CA ILE A 166 0.49 -1.43 -34.29
C ILE A 166 -0.85 -2.10 -33.96
N LEU A 167 -1.89 -1.32 -33.65
CA LEU A 167 -3.20 -1.88 -33.31
C LEU A 167 -3.84 -2.62 -34.50
N LYS A 168 -3.63 -2.15 -35.74
CA LYS A 168 -4.12 -2.80 -36.96
C LYS A 168 -3.43 -4.13 -37.22
N VAL A 169 -2.12 -4.25 -36.98
CA VAL A 169 -1.39 -5.51 -37.17
C VAL A 169 -1.64 -6.50 -36.03
N LYS A 170 -1.72 -6.03 -34.77
CA LYS A 170 -2.02 -6.91 -33.63
C LYS A 170 -3.47 -7.40 -33.63
N LYS A 171 -4.43 -6.60 -34.13
CA LYS A 171 -5.88 -6.93 -34.13
C LYS A 171 -6.36 -7.39 -32.74
N PRO A 172 -6.22 -6.56 -31.68
CA PRO A 172 -6.54 -7.00 -30.35
C PRO A 172 -8.02 -7.28 -30.14
N LYS A 173 -8.34 -8.24 -29.27
CA LYS A 173 -9.72 -8.46 -28.82
C LYS A 173 -10.14 -7.38 -27.81
N VAL A 174 -9.21 -6.97 -26.95
CA VAL A 174 -9.44 -5.93 -25.94
C VAL A 174 -8.37 -4.84 -26.02
N ILE A 175 -8.78 -3.58 -25.98
CA ILE A 175 -7.90 -2.43 -25.77
C ILE A 175 -8.28 -1.80 -24.43
N LEU A 176 -7.33 -1.72 -23.50
CA LEU A 176 -7.47 -0.97 -22.25
C LEU A 176 -6.70 0.35 -22.37
N ARG A 177 -7.42 1.44 -22.63
CA ARG A 177 -6.84 2.79 -22.71
C ARG A 177 -6.79 3.41 -21.31
N CYS A 178 -5.58 3.77 -20.87
CA CYS A 178 -5.28 4.30 -19.54
C CYS A 178 -4.98 5.81 -19.53
N HIS A 179 -5.25 6.55 -20.59
CA HIS A 179 -5.06 8.01 -20.64
C HIS A 179 -6.27 8.69 -21.30
N ARG A 180 -6.43 9.99 -21.09
CA ARG A 180 -7.60 10.75 -21.60
C ARG A 180 -7.29 11.71 -22.74
N ASP A 181 -6.02 11.94 -23.03
CA ASP A 181 -5.58 12.86 -24.07
C ASP A 181 -6.11 12.43 -25.44
N ALA A 182 -6.71 13.38 -26.16
CA ALA A 182 -7.29 13.14 -27.49
C ALA A 182 -6.22 12.77 -28.52
N TYR A 183 -6.59 11.93 -29.46
CA TYR A 183 -5.78 11.53 -30.58
C TYR A 183 -5.93 12.51 -31.75
N CYS A 184 -4.80 12.82 -32.36
CA CYS A 184 -4.75 13.58 -33.62
C CYS A 184 -5.08 12.70 -34.84
N ASP A 185 -4.82 11.39 -34.75
CA ASP A 185 -5.09 10.42 -35.82
C ASP A 185 -6.60 10.10 -35.89
N GLU A 186 -7.20 10.28 -37.06
CA GLU A 186 -8.64 10.06 -37.27
C GLU A 186 -9.08 8.61 -37.02
N TRP A 187 -8.21 7.63 -37.29
CA TRP A 187 -8.52 6.23 -37.04
C TRP A 187 -8.54 5.94 -35.53
N LEU A 188 -7.59 6.48 -34.76
CA LEU A 188 -7.56 6.31 -33.30
C LEU A 188 -8.71 7.02 -32.58
N LYS A 189 -9.28 8.09 -33.13
CA LYS A 189 -10.47 8.73 -32.53
C LYS A 189 -11.62 7.76 -32.28
N GLN A 190 -11.72 6.66 -33.04
CA GLN A 190 -12.76 5.65 -32.82
C GLN A 190 -12.62 4.90 -31.48
N ILE A 191 -11.40 4.79 -30.94
CA ILE A 191 -11.11 4.18 -29.63
C ILE A 191 -11.19 5.20 -28.49
N GLU A 192 -11.50 6.46 -28.77
CA GLU A 192 -11.82 7.44 -27.74
C GLU A 192 -13.20 7.17 -27.15
N LEU A 193 -13.28 7.31 -25.85
CA LEU A 193 -14.50 7.21 -25.07
C LEU A 193 -14.67 8.50 -24.27
N PRO A 194 -15.87 9.11 -24.26
CA PRO A 194 -16.15 10.23 -23.37
C PRO A 194 -16.00 9.72 -21.93
N GLY A 195 -14.94 10.17 -21.27
CA GLY A 195 -14.63 9.73 -19.92
C GLY A 195 -15.35 10.58 -18.90
N GLU A 196 -16.46 10.10 -18.34
CA GLU A 196 -16.91 10.60 -17.04
C GLU A 196 -15.81 10.33 -16.00
N SER A 197 -15.66 11.23 -15.03
CA SER A 197 -14.55 11.16 -14.08
C SER A 197 -14.52 9.82 -13.32
N TYR A 198 -13.53 8.99 -13.68
CA TYR A 198 -13.20 7.68 -13.09
C TYR A 198 -14.20 6.55 -13.38
N GLN A 199 -15.15 6.73 -14.29
CA GLN A 199 -15.98 5.63 -14.78
C GLN A 199 -15.20 4.79 -15.80
N LEU A 200 -15.41 3.47 -15.81
CA LEU A 200 -14.92 2.59 -16.87
C LEU A 200 -15.80 2.76 -18.11
N GLY A 201 -15.29 3.44 -19.14
CA GLY A 201 -15.96 3.50 -20.44
C GLY A 201 -15.85 2.15 -21.15
N ARG A 202 -16.88 1.74 -21.90
CA ARG A 202 -16.86 0.55 -22.75
C ARG A 202 -17.50 0.83 -24.09
N LYS A 203 -16.83 0.44 -25.18
CA LYS A 203 -17.36 0.51 -26.56
C LYS A 203 -16.83 -0.65 -27.38
N GLU A 204 -17.69 -1.21 -28.23
CA GLU A 204 -17.27 -2.17 -29.26
C GLU A 204 -17.00 -1.41 -30.55
N ILE A 205 -15.89 -1.71 -31.20
CA ILE A 205 -15.50 -1.16 -32.50
C ILE A 205 -15.09 -2.27 -33.46
N SER A 206 -14.95 -1.92 -34.74
CA SER A 206 -14.39 -2.80 -35.78
C SER A 206 -13.06 -2.20 -36.27
N ILE A 207 -11.94 -2.87 -36.02
CA ILE A 207 -10.58 -2.37 -36.35
C ILE A 207 -10.27 -2.56 -37.84
N PHE A 208 -10.49 -3.77 -38.37
CA PHE A 208 -10.26 -4.16 -39.77
C PHE A 208 -10.87 -5.55 -40.04
N ASP A 209 -11.27 -5.86 -41.28
CA ASP A 209 -11.82 -7.18 -41.68
C ASP A 209 -12.94 -7.73 -40.78
N SER A 210 -13.87 -6.88 -40.32
CA SER A 210 -14.93 -7.25 -39.36
C SER A 210 -14.45 -7.77 -37.99
N HIS A 211 -13.15 -7.66 -37.68
CA HIS A 211 -12.61 -7.99 -36.36
C HIS A 211 -13.15 -7.00 -35.32
N LYS A 212 -13.90 -7.56 -34.36
CA LYS A 212 -14.49 -6.81 -33.25
C LYS A 212 -13.49 -6.65 -32.12
N THR A 213 -13.35 -5.43 -31.64
CA THR A 213 -12.50 -5.08 -30.50
C THR A 213 -13.32 -4.36 -29.44
N ILE A 214 -13.17 -4.79 -28.19
CA ILE A 214 -13.72 -4.09 -27.04
C ILE A 214 -12.71 -3.07 -26.55
N VAL A 215 -13.10 -1.81 -26.55
CA VAL A 215 -12.32 -0.70 -26.00
C VAL A 215 -12.86 -0.39 -24.62
N LEU A 216 -11.96 -0.39 -23.64
CA LEU A 216 -12.21 0.03 -22.28
C LEU A 216 -11.37 1.27 -21.97
N GLN A 217 -12.00 2.25 -21.33
CA GLN A 217 -11.34 3.49 -20.92
C GLN A 217 -11.26 3.58 -19.40
N THR A 218 -10.05 3.52 -18.87
CA THR A 218 -9.76 3.75 -17.45
C THR A 218 -8.98 5.06 -17.27
N PHE A 219 -8.71 5.45 -16.02
CA PHE A 219 -7.78 6.51 -15.69
C PHE A 219 -6.36 5.96 -15.55
N HIS A 220 -5.37 6.85 -15.60
CA HIS A 220 -3.96 6.48 -15.61
C HIS A 220 -3.52 5.86 -14.28
N PRO A 221 -2.79 4.72 -14.27
CA PRO A 221 -2.33 4.08 -13.03
C PRO A 221 -1.50 5.01 -12.14
N SER A 222 -0.73 5.94 -12.73
CA SER A 222 0.00 6.97 -11.96
C SER A 222 -0.90 7.80 -11.05
N CYS A 223 -2.19 7.96 -11.36
CA CYS A 223 -3.13 8.61 -10.46
C CYS A 223 -3.21 7.89 -9.11
N ALA A 224 -3.22 6.55 -9.09
CA ALA A 224 -3.36 5.75 -7.88
C ALA A 224 -2.04 5.54 -7.11
N VAL A 225 -0.91 5.49 -7.82
CA VAL A 225 0.39 5.14 -7.21
C VAL A 225 1.38 6.29 -7.08
N ASN A 226 1.21 7.39 -7.83
CA ASN A 226 2.08 8.57 -7.76
C ASN A 226 1.36 9.82 -7.25
N ASN A 227 0.12 10.08 -7.69
CA ASN A 227 -0.53 11.38 -7.45
C ASN A 227 -1.50 11.39 -6.26
N ALA A 228 -2.20 10.29 -6.05
CA ALA A 228 -3.10 10.07 -4.93
C ALA A 228 -2.64 8.83 -4.17
N ASP A 229 -1.33 8.77 -3.92
CA ASP A 229 -0.71 7.63 -3.28
C ASP A 229 -1.46 7.27 -2.01
N CYS A 230 -1.91 8.29 -1.23
CA CYS A 230 -2.71 8.34 0.01
C CYS A 230 -4.19 7.90 -0.03
N ARG A 231 -4.69 7.46 -1.19
CA ARG A 231 -6.11 7.20 -1.38
C ARG A 231 -6.34 5.78 -1.93
N PRO A 232 -6.68 4.82 -1.04
CA PRO A 232 -6.80 3.42 -1.44
C PRO A 232 -7.96 3.17 -2.42
N GLU A 233 -8.99 4.04 -2.44
CA GLU A 233 -10.09 3.94 -3.39
C GLU A 233 -9.66 3.98 -4.86
N TYR A 234 -8.60 4.73 -5.22
CA TYR A 234 -8.10 4.71 -6.62
C TYR A 234 -7.46 3.37 -6.97
N ARG A 235 -6.76 2.75 -6.01
CA ARG A 235 -6.13 1.45 -6.20
C ARG A 235 -7.19 0.37 -6.34
N ALA A 236 -8.18 0.34 -5.45
CA ALA A 236 -9.32 -0.56 -5.52
C ALA A 236 -10.09 -0.41 -6.84
N LEU A 237 -10.34 0.82 -7.30
CA LEU A 237 -11.04 1.07 -8.56
C LEU A 237 -10.24 0.59 -9.79
N LEU A 238 -8.92 0.78 -9.81
CA LEU A 238 -8.08 0.24 -10.89
C LEU A 238 -8.10 -1.29 -10.94
N MET A 239 -8.13 -1.96 -9.79
CA MET A 239 -8.22 -3.42 -9.75
C MET A 239 -9.48 -3.92 -10.45
N TYR A 240 -10.63 -3.28 -10.20
CA TYR A 240 -11.88 -3.58 -10.92
C TYR A 240 -11.76 -3.35 -12.43
N HIS A 241 -11.14 -2.25 -12.85
CA HIS A 241 -11.00 -1.93 -14.27
C HIS A 241 -10.10 -2.94 -15.01
N PHE A 242 -9.01 -3.40 -14.38
CA PHE A 242 -8.15 -4.43 -14.96
C PHE A 242 -8.83 -5.80 -14.98
N VAL A 243 -9.52 -6.18 -13.90
CA VAL A 243 -10.33 -7.41 -13.88
C VAL A 243 -11.38 -7.39 -14.99
N ALA A 244 -12.08 -6.27 -15.18
CA ALA A 244 -13.05 -6.13 -16.27
C ALA A 244 -12.39 -6.30 -17.65
N ALA A 245 -11.21 -5.72 -17.86
CA ALA A 245 -10.49 -5.83 -19.13
C ALA A 245 -10.06 -7.25 -19.48
N PHE A 246 -9.51 -8.00 -18.52
CA PHE A 246 -9.15 -9.39 -18.75
C PHE A 246 -10.39 -10.30 -18.85
N SER A 247 -11.47 -9.96 -18.16
CA SER A 247 -12.73 -10.70 -18.24
C SER A 247 -13.35 -10.64 -19.65
N GLU A 248 -13.26 -9.51 -20.36
CA GLU A 248 -13.75 -9.36 -21.74
C GLU A 248 -13.05 -10.31 -22.75
N LEU A 249 -11.93 -10.94 -22.38
CA LEU A 249 -11.32 -12.01 -23.18
C LEU A 249 -12.16 -13.30 -23.18
N THR A 250 -12.96 -13.55 -22.14
CA THR A 250 -13.85 -14.70 -22.05
C THR A 250 -15.30 -14.32 -22.34
N SER A 251 -15.80 -13.32 -21.62
CA SER A 251 -17.22 -12.97 -21.58
C SER A 251 -17.40 -11.50 -21.20
N LYS A 252 -18.57 -10.94 -21.53
CA LYS A 252 -18.89 -9.56 -21.15
C LYS A 252 -18.89 -9.44 -19.62
N PHE A 253 -18.13 -8.50 -19.09
CA PHE A 253 -18.06 -8.27 -17.65
C PHE A 253 -19.00 -7.16 -17.20
N ILE A 254 -19.65 -7.37 -16.05
CA ILE A 254 -20.51 -6.37 -15.42
C ILE A 254 -19.87 -6.01 -14.09
N LEU A 255 -19.56 -4.72 -13.91
CA LEU A 255 -19.02 -4.21 -12.66
C LEU A 255 -20.06 -4.35 -11.55
N PRO A 256 -19.68 -4.84 -10.35
CA PRO A 256 -20.57 -4.85 -9.20
C PRO A 256 -21.01 -3.44 -8.77
N ASP A 257 -22.17 -3.33 -8.14
CA ASP A 257 -22.71 -2.04 -7.65
C ASP A 257 -21.78 -1.32 -6.67
N THR A 258 -20.96 -2.09 -5.94
CA THR A 258 -19.99 -1.56 -4.96
C THR A 258 -18.94 -0.67 -5.62
N VAL A 259 -18.64 -0.88 -6.91
CA VAL A 259 -17.71 -0.07 -7.70
C VAL A 259 -18.16 1.38 -7.79
N GLU A 260 -19.47 1.63 -7.88
CA GLU A 260 -20.01 2.99 -7.94
C GLU A 260 -19.78 3.74 -6.62
N GLY A 261 -19.86 3.04 -5.48
CA GLY A 261 -19.49 3.60 -4.18
C GLY A 261 -18.02 4.04 -4.14
N ILE A 262 -17.12 3.21 -4.66
CA ILE A 262 -15.67 3.52 -4.76
C ILE A 262 -15.45 4.71 -5.71
N ARG A 263 -16.12 4.73 -6.87
CA ARG A 263 -16.04 5.84 -7.83
C ARG A 263 -16.46 7.17 -7.20
N LYS A 264 -17.58 7.18 -6.47
CA LYS A 264 -18.04 8.37 -5.72
C LYS A 264 -17.02 8.86 -4.71
N LEU A 265 -16.26 7.96 -4.07
CA LEU A 265 -15.14 8.35 -3.22
C LEU A 265 -14.02 9.00 -4.03
N CYS A 266 -13.60 8.40 -5.15
CA CYS A 266 -12.59 8.96 -6.06
C CYS A 266 -12.94 10.36 -6.60
N LEU A 267 -14.24 10.67 -6.73
CA LEU A 267 -14.74 11.98 -7.16
C LEU A 267 -14.71 13.05 -6.06
N LYS A 268 -14.78 12.66 -4.78
CA LYS A 268 -14.66 13.62 -3.69
C LYS A 268 -13.29 14.28 -3.77
N LYS A 269 -13.29 15.60 -3.96
CA LYS A 269 -12.08 16.42 -3.89
C LYS A 269 -11.52 16.28 -2.48
N GLY A 270 -10.44 15.52 -2.35
CA GLY A 270 -9.51 15.64 -1.24
C GLY A 270 -8.33 16.44 -1.74
N GLU A 271 -7.82 17.37 -0.93
CA GLU A 271 -6.61 18.08 -1.30
C GLU A 271 -5.51 17.03 -1.55
N ARG A 272 -4.87 17.11 -2.73
CA ARG A 272 -3.64 16.36 -3.01
C ARG A 272 -2.56 16.96 -2.13
N LYS A 273 -2.55 16.64 -0.84
CA LYS A 273 -1.47 17.05 0.07
C LYS A 273 -0.65 15.85 0.51
N PRO A 274 0.07 15.16 -0.41
CA PRO A 274 1.16 14.28 -0.02
C PRO A 274 2.11 14.94 0.98
N SER A 275 2.30 16.27 0.87
CA SER A 275 3.16 17.07 1.73
C SER A 275 2.70 17.15 3.19
N ASP A 276 1.41 17.02 3.49
CA ASP A 276 0.91 17.27 4.86
C ASP A 276 0.79 16.00 5.68
N ILE A 277 0.69 14.84 5.04
CA ILE A 277 0.58 13.56 5.75
C ILE A 277 1.93 13.20 6.40
N CYS A 278 3.06 13.44 5.74
CA CYS A 278 4.38 13.26 6.36
C CYS A 278 4.66 14.25 7.50
N LYS A 279 3.79 15.26 7.71
CA LYS A 279 3.90 16.20 8.82
C LYS A 279 3.14 15.75 10.06
N TYR A 280 2.40 14.64 10.01
CA TYR A 280 1.73 14.16 11.20
C TYR A 280 2.74 13.59 12.18
N GLU A 281 2.66 14.10 13.40
CA GLU A 281 3.32 13.49 14.55
C GLU A 281 2.76 12.07 14.77
N PRO A 282 3.55 11.13 15.32
CA PRO A 282 3.11 9.74 15.51
C PRO A 282 1.76 9.59 16.24
N TRP A 283 1.48 10.44 17.25
CA TRP A 283 0.22 10.41 17.97
C TRP A 283 -0.98 10.87 17.13
N GLN A 284 -0.78 11.80 16.19
CA GLN A 284 -1.81 12.24 15.25
C GLN A 284 -2.16 11.10 14.29
N ALA A 285 -1.14 10.42 13.77
CA ALA A 285 -1.32 9.22 12.96
C ALA A 285 -2.05 8.11 13.75
N ALA A 286 -1.69 7.88 15.01
CA ALA A 286 -2.38 6.93 15.88
C ALA A 286 -3.88 7.26 16.05
N HIS A 287 -4.20 8.53 16.32
CA HIS A 287 -5.57 9.00 16.41
C HIS A 287 -6.36 8.77 15.11
N LEU A 288 -5.73 9.08 13.96
CA LEU A 288 -6.33 8.88 12.64
C LEU A 288 -6.63 7.40 12.39
N ILE A 289 -5.69 6.50 12.68
CA ILE A 289 -5.89 5.04 12.50
C ILE A 289 -7.09 4.56 13.31
N SER A 290 -7.14 4.91 14.60
CA SER A 290 -8.25 4.51 15.47
C SER A 290 -9.58 4.94 14.86
N ARG A 291 -9.67 6.18 14.39
CA ARG A 291 -10.91 6.71 13.80
C ARG A 291 -11.24 6.13 12.44
N VAL A 292 -10.25 5.81 11.61
CA VAL A 292 -10.44 5.12 10.32
C VAL A 292 -11.04 3.73 10.54
N LEU A 293 -10.57 3.01 11.56
CA LEU A 293 -11.02 1.66 11.84
C LEU A 293 -12.40 1.65 12.54
N GLU A 294 -12.70 2.64 13.37
CA GLU A 294 -13.96 2.68 14.14
C GLU A 294 -15.19 3.17 13.38
N LYS A 295 -14.99 3.96 12.32
CA LYS A 295 -16.10 4.64 11.62
C LYS A 295 -16.26 4.10 10.21
N PRO A 296 -17.49 4.15 9.64
CA PRO A 296 -17.69 3.85 8.23
C PRO A 296 -16.73 4.67 7.36
N TYR A 297 -16.11 4.02 6.39
CA TYR A 297 -15.07 4.64 5.57
C TYR A 297 -15.63 5.87 4.84
N LYS A 298 -15.03 7.03 5.13
CA LYS A 298 -15.24 8.28 4.40
C LYS A 298 -13.90 8.69 3.80
N SER A 299 -13.87 9.00 2.50
CA SER A 299 -12.64 9.34 1.76
C SER A 299 -11.89 10.53 2.39
N LEU A 300 -12.65 11.46 2.96
CA LEU A 300 -12.15 12.64 3.64
C LEU A 300 -12.08 12.38 5.13
N ILE A 301 -10.85 12.37 5.64
CA ILE A 301 -10.62 12.73 7.02
C ILE A 301 -10.01 14.13 6.97
N ASP A 302 -10.87 15.13 6.80
CA ASP A 302 -10.49 16.50 7.15
C ASP A 302 -10.44 16.56 8.67
N MET A 303 -9.33 16.07 9.23
CA MET A 303 -9.01 16.31 10.63
C MET A 303 -8.00 17.42 10.70
N HIS A 304 -8.51 18.60 11.01
CA HIS A 304 -7.69 19.66 11.57
C HIS A 304 -7.40 19.29 13.02
N PHE A 305 -6.14 18.93 13.29
CA PHE A 305 -5.62 18.93 14.65
C PHE A 305 -5.45 20.39 15.07
N VAL A 306 -6.51 20.97 15.64
CA VAL A 306 -6.43 22.31 16.24
C VAL A 306 -5.74 22.13 17.59
N GLY A 307 -4.45 22.44 17.64
CA GLY A 307 -3.78 22.69 18.91
C GLY A 307 -4.42 23.90 19.56
N PHE A 308 -4.77 23.80 20.84
CA PHE A 308 -5.24 24.97 21.57
C PHE A 308 -4.01 25.77 21.99
N ALA A 309 -4.01 27.09 21.76
CA ALA A 309 -2.88 27.96 22.13
C ALA A 309 -2.54 27.87 23.63
N ASP A 310 -3.55 27.59 24.45
CA ASP A 310 -3.44 27.48 25.91
C ASP A 310 -3.27 26.02 26.40
N GLU A 311 -3.01 25.06 25.49
CA GLU A 311 -2.84 23.66 25.85
C GLU A 311 -1.59 23.46 26.71
N THR A 312 -1.78 22.99 27.93
CA THR A 312 -0.66 22.70 28.83
C THR A 312 0.12 21.48 28.33
N PRO A 313 1.42 21.37 28.61
CA PRO A 313 2.20 20.17 28.27
C PRO A 313 1.58 18.88 28.81
N SER A 314 0.93 18.93 29.98
CA SER A 314 0.27 17.77 30.57
C SER A 314 -0.97 17.32 29.78
N GLU A 315 -1.79 18.26 29.31
CA GLU A 315 -2.96 17.95 28.49
C GLU A 315 -2.54 17.37 27.13
N SER A 316 -1.53 17.98 26.49
CA SER A 316 -0.96 17.47 25.24
C SER A 316 -0.50 16.03 25.40
N ARG A 317 0.29 15.71 26.44
CA ARG A 317 0.71 14.34 26.73
C ARG A 317 -0.47 13.39 26.97
N GLY A 318 -1.48 13.83 27.72
CA GLY A 318 -2.70 13.05 27.94
C GLY A 318 -3.40 12.68 26.63
N LYS A 319 -3.50 13.62 25.68
CA LYS A 319 -4.04 13.35 24.34
C LYS A 319 -3.19 12.36 23.57
N GLN A 320 -1.86 12.46 23.66
CA GLN A 320 -0.95 11.52 22.99
C GLN A 320 -1.14 10.09 23.51
N VAL A 321 -1.11 9.91 24.84
CA VAL A 321 -1.35 8.61 25.47
C VAL A 321 -2.72 8.05 25.10
N GLN A 322 -3.76 8.87 25.12
CA GLN A 322 -5.11 8.46 24.72
C GLN A 322 -5.17 8.04 23.25
N ALA A 323 -4.48 8.75 22.35
CA ALA A 323 -4.44 8.42 20.92
C ALA A 323 -3.81 7.04 20.67
N PHE A 324 -2.69 6.75 21.33
CA PHE A 324 -2.03 5.44 21.22
C PHE A 324 -2.84 4.32 21.88
N SER A 325 -3.44 4.57 23.05
CA SER A 325 -4.34 3.61 23.67
C SER A 325 -5.54 3.28 22.77
N ALA A 326 -6.10 4.28 22.09
CA ALA A 326 -7.22 4.11 21.16
C ALA A 326 -6.79 3.35 19.89
N LEU A 327 -5.62 3.68 19.33
CA LEU A 327 -4.99 2.95 18.23
C LEU A 327 -4.85 1.45 18.56
N TYR A 328 -4.16 1.11 19.65
CA TYR A 328 -3.91 -0.28 20.01
C TYR A 328 -5.19 -1.03 20.41
N GLY A 329 -6.15 -0.34 21.04
CA GLY A 329 -7.48 -0.90 21.28
C GLY A 329 -8.25 -1.18 19.98
N SER A 330 -8.12 -0.34 18.96
CA SER A 330 -8.73 -0.55 17.64
C SER A 330 -8.07 -1.68 16.87
N LEU A 331 -6.73 -1.77 16.90
CA LEU A 331 -5.99 -2.89 16.31
C LEU A 331 -6.36 -4.21 16.98
N LYS A 332 -6.41 -4.24 18.32
CA LYS A 332 -6.87 -5.41 19.08
C LYS A 332 -8.26 -5.87 18.65
N ARG A 333 -9.22 -4.95 18.52
CA ARG A 333 -10.57 -5.30 18.02
C ARG A 333 -10.55 -5.84 16.59
N LEU A 334 -9.77 -5.22 15.70
CA LEU A 334 -9.60 -5.69 14.32
C LEU A 334 -8.99 -7.10 14.27
N PHE A 335 -8.04 -7.39 15.16
CA PHE A 335 -7.36 -8.67 15.19
C PHE A 335 -8.19 -9.74 15.91
N GLY A 336 -9.06 -9.37 16.86
CA GLY A 336 -10.00 -10.30 17.48
C GLY A 336 -11.28 -10.56 16.67
N ASN A 337 -11.71 -9.63 15.80
CA ASN A 337 -12.95 -9.75 15.01
C ASN A 337 -12.77 -9.19 13.59
N SER A 338 -12.77 -10.07 12.58
CA SER A 338 -12.51 -9.72 11.19
C SER A 338 -13.68 -9.02 10.49
N ASN A 339 -14.94 -9.23 10.88
CA ASN A 339 -16.06 -9.01 9.97
C ASN A 339 -16.72 -7.61 10.04
N SER A 340 -16.29 -6.76 10.98
CA SER A 340 -16.89 -5.42 11.18
C SER A 340 -16.18 -4.28 10.44
N PHE A 341 -15.06 -4.56 9.77
CA PHE A 341 -14.25 -3.53 9.13
C PHE A 341 -14.49 -3.52 7.62
N GLY A 342 -14.11 -2.42 6.95
CA GLY A 342 -14.13 -2.35 5.48
C GLY A 342 -12.73 -2.48 4.94
N GLY A 343 -12.55 -3.21 3.83
CA GLY A 343 -11.25 -3.36 3.17
C GLY A 343 -10.55 -2.02 2.88
N LEU A 344 -11.29 -0.96 2.55
CA LEU A 344 -10.73 0.38 2.31
C LEU A 344 -10.15 1.03 3.57
N ALA A 345 -10.78 0.82 4.74
CA ALA A 345 -10.28 1.34 6.01
C ALA A 345 -8.94 0.69 6.37
N ILE A 346 -8.86 -0.63 6.23
CA ILE A 346 -7.63 -1.39 6.47
C ILE A 346 -6.56 -0.99 5.45
N ALA A 347 -6.90 -0.89 4.16
CA ALA A 347 -5.98 -0.45 3.11
C ALA A 347 -5.40 0.95 3.38
N LYS A 348 -6.22 1.87 3.91
CA LYS A 348 -5.76 3.21 4.32
C LYS A 348 -4.77 3.13 5.49
N THR A 349 -5.06 2.30 6.48
CA THR A 349 -4.18 2.06 7.63
C THR A 349 -2.85 1.46 7.19
N VAL A 350 -2.88 0.42 6.35
CA VAL A 350 -1.68 -0.25 5.79
C VAL A 350 -0.79 0.74 5.06
N LEU A 351 -1.32 1.43 4.05
CA LEU A 351 -0.48 2.20 3.14
C LEU A 351 0.02 3.52 3.70
N PHE A 352 -0.79 4.22 4.49
CA PHE A 352 -0.53 5.64 4.78
C PHE A 352 -0.22 5.93 6.21
N LEU A 353 -0.91 5.25 7.12
CA LEU A 353 -0.80 5.60 8.52
C LEU A 353 0.25 4.71 9.18
N TRP A 354 0.15 3.39 9.03
CA TRP A 354 1.11 2.47 9.64
C TRP A 354 2.47 2.51 8.95
N LYS A 355 2.51 2.24 7.64
CA LYS A 355 3.76 2.17 6.85
C LYS A 355 4.64 3.42 6.95
N ARG A 356 4.05 4.60 7.08
CA ARG A 356 4.80 5.88 7.07
C ARG A 356 5.23 6.40 8.43
N HIS A 357 4.45 6.12 9.47
CA HIS A 357 4.64 6.75 10.78
C HIS A 357 5.18 5.81 11.85
N PHE A 358 5.20 4.50 11.57
CA PHE A 358 5.53 3.48 12.56
C PHE A 358 6.59 2.49 12.07
N GLU A 359 7.39 2.85 11.06
CA GLU A 359 8.47 1.99 10.52
C GLU A 359 9.49 1.60 11.59
N GLU A 360 9.73 2.48 12.57
CA GLU A 360 10.62 2.25 13.71
C GLU A 360 9.92 1.60 14.92
N ASP A 361 8.60 1.36 14.85
CA ASP A 361 7.88 0.73 15.96
C ASP A 361 8.30 -0.75 16.08
N PRO A 362 8.57 -1.29 17.29
CA PRO A 362 8.98 -2.69 17.46
C PRO A 362 7.94 -3.69 16.96
N LEU A 363 6.66 -3.29 16.85
CA LEU A 363 5.59 -4.13 16.32
C LEU A 363 5.32 -3.90 14.83
N TYR A 364 6.15 -3.14 14.13
CA TYR A 364 5.89 -2.73 12.75
C TYR A 364 5.53 -3.89 11.82
N HIS A 365 6.41 -4.90 11.73
CA HIS A 365 6.21 -6.05 10.87
C HIS A 365 5.03 -6.92 11.32
N HIS A 366 4.84 -7.05 12.63
CA HIS A 366 3.76 -7.85 13.21
C HIS A 366 2.40 -7.25 12.87
N VAL A 367 2.21 -5.96 13.14
CA VAL A 367 0.98 -5.23 12.85
C VAL A 367 0.73 -5.16 11.34
N MET A 368 1.77 -4.92 10.52
CA MET A 368 1.62 -4.91 9.06
C MET A 368 1.13 -6.25 8.52
N SER A 369 1.69 -7.36 9.00
CA SER A 369 1.29 -8.71 8.60
C SER A 369 -0.16 -9.00 8.99
N TRP A 370 -0.56 -8.65 10.21
CA TRP A 370 -1.95 -8.80 10.68
C TRP A 370 -2.93 -7.91 9.92
N LEU A 371 -2.57 -6.66 9.60
CA LEU A 371 -3.40 -5.78 8.78
C LEU A 371 -3.61 -6.34 7.37
N ILE A 372 -2.56 -6.89 6.75
CA ILE A 372 -2.68 -7.54 5.43
C ILE A 372 -3.58 -8.78 5.52
N LEU A 373 -3.37 -9.63 6.52
CA LEU A 373 -4.19 -10.84 6.75
C LEU A 373 -5.66 -10.47 6.96
N ARG A 374 -5.96 -9.58 7.91
CA ARG A 374 -7.34 -9.17 8.19
C ARG A 374 -7.97 -8.43 7.01
N GLY A 375 -7.21 -7.62 6.29
CA GLY A 375 -7.68 -6.98 5.06
C GLY A 375 -8.09 -7.99 3.98
N ASN A 376 -7.37 -9.11 3.89
CA ASN A 376 -7.63 -10.19 2.94
C ASN A 376 -8.84 -11.07 3.29
N GLU A 377 -9.23 -11.09 4.56
CA GLU A 377 -10.40 -11.80 5.08
C GLU A 377 -11.68 -10.95 4.99
N GLN A 378 -11.56 -9.64 4.71
CA GLN A 378 -12.73 -8.79 4.57
C GLN A 378 -13.61 -9.28 3.42
N LYS A 379 -14.91 -9.35 3.67
CA LYS A 379 -15.89 -9.72 2.65
C LYS A 379 -15.87 -8.73 1.49
N ASP A 380 -15.76 -7.44 1.78
CA ASP A 380 -15.82 -6.37 0.77
C ASP A 380 -14.99 -5.14 1.16
N TRP A 381 -14.90 -4.17 0.25
CA TRP A 381 -14.23 -2.88 0.43
C TRP A 381 -14.88 -2.01 1.50
N PHE A 382 -16.20 -2.16 1.69
CA PHE A 382 -16.99 -1.46 2.69
C PHE A 382 -17.38 -2.39 3.83
N ALA A 383 -17.48 -1.85 5.05
CA ALA A 383 -17.93 -2.61 6.21
C ALA A 383 -19.39 -3.07 6.02
N CYS A 384 -19.70 -4.29 6.44
CA CYS A 384 -21.06 -4.81 6.42
C CYS A 384 -21.74 -4.47 7.75
N GLU A 385 -22.76 -3.60 7.75
CA GLU A 385 -23.44 -3.19 8.99
C GLU A 385 -24.25 -4.32 9.66
N THR A 386 -24.50 -5.43 8.94
CA THR A 386 -25.53 -6.42 9.29
C THR A 386 -25.09 -7.63 10.11
N TYR A 387 -23.82 -7.76 10.50
CA TYR A 387 -23.34 -8.97 11.19
C TYR A 387 -22.53 -8.68 12.45
N LEU A 388 -23.22 -8.31 13.53
CA LEU A 388 -22.72 -8.39 14.91
C LEU A 388 -23.11 -9.72 15.58
N ASN A 389 -23.10 -10.84 14.85
CA ASN A 389 -23.27 -12.16 15.48
C ASN A 389 -21.89 -12.77 15.79
N SER A 390 -21.46 -12.57 17.03
CA SER A 390 -20.24 -13.10 17.62
C SER A 390 -20.37 -14.61 17.94
N ALA A 391 -19.83 -15.47 17.08
CA ALA A 391 -19.58 -16.89 17.44
C ALA A 391 -18.52 -17.58 16.55
N GLU A 392 -17.61 -16.86 15.89
CA GLU A 392 -16.44 -17.51 15.28
C GLU A 392 -15.29 -17.53 16.29
N ARG A 393 -14.79 -18.74 16.58
CA ARG A 393 -13.60 -18.99 17.41
C ARG A 393 -12.44 -18.14 16.89
N THR A 394 -11.81 -17.37 17.78
CA THR A 394 -10.74 -16.45 17.37
C THR A 394 -9.55 -17.24 16.84
N ILE A 395 -8.79 -16.65 15.91
CA ILE A 395 -7.56 -17.25 15.39
C ILE A 395 -6.56 -17.52 16.53
N GLU A 396 -6.62 -16.77 17.63
CA GLU A 396 -5.86 -17.06 18.85
C GLU A 396 -6.18 -18.45 19.42
N GLU A 397 -7.43 -18.92 19.40
CA GLU A 397 -7.78 -20.28 19.84
C GLU A 397 -7.17 -21.36 18.93
N ARG A 398 -6.86 -21.04 17.67
CA ARG A 398 -6.16 -21.96 16.75
C ARG A 398 -4.64 -21.95 16.93
N LEU A 399 -4.08 -20.85 17.46
CA LEU A 399 -2.62 -20.67 17.63
C LEU A 399 -2.13 -20.87 19.07
N SER A 400 -3.02 -20.85 20.05
CA SER A 400 -2.74 -20.96 21.49
C SER A 400 -2.25 -22.33 21.97
N GLY A 401 -2.12 -23.31 21.06
CA GLY A 401 -1.55 -24.64 21.36
C GLY A 401 -0.02 -24.67 21.54
N LEU A 402 0.68 -23.55 21.28
CA LEU A 402 2.14 -23.48 21.41
C LEU A 402 2.51 -22.80 22.73
N GLN A 403 2.74 -23.61 23.78
CA GLN A 403 3.37 -23.11 25.00
C GLN A 403 4.83 -22.78 24.72
N LEU A 404 5.16 -21.49 24.70
CA LEU A 404 6.54 -21.01 24.66
C LEU A 404 6.99 -20.74 26.10
N SER A 405 8.19 -21.22 26.43
CA SER A 405 8.86 -20.84 27.68
C SER A 405 9.10 -19.33 27.70
N PRO A 406 8.91 -18.64 28.83
CA PRO A 406 9.11 -17.20 28.94
C PRO A 406 10.54 -16.82 28.48
N PRO A 407 10.68 -15.80 27.62
CA PRO A 407 11.98 -15.34 27.15
C PRO A 407 12.90 -14.94 28.31
N PRO A 408 14.22 -15.23 28.24
CA PRO A 408 15.18 -14.87 29.28
C PRO A 408 15.18 -13.38 29.65
N ILE A 409 14.85 -12.51 28.68
CA ILE A 409 14.82 -11.05 28.84
C ILE A 409 13.84 -10.55 29.91
N ILE A 410 12.82 -11.34 30.28
CA ILE A 410 11.86 -10.97 31.33
C ILE A 410 12.57 -10.72 32.66
N ARG A 411 13.59 -11.54 33.00
CA ARG A 411 14.36 -11.36 34.23
C ARG A 411 15.10 -10.02 34.27
N ASP A 412 15.65 -9.61 33.13
CA ASP A 412 16.39 -8.36 33.00
C ASP A 412 15.44 -7.15 33.11
N ILE A 413 14.22 -7.26 32.56
CA ILE A 413 13.17 -6.23 32.69
C ILE A 413 12.79 -6.05 34.17
N LEU A 414 12.54 -7.16 34.88
CA LEU A 414 12.16 -7.10 36.30
C LEU A 414 13.28 -6.52 37.18
N ALA A 415 14.53 -6.88 36.92
CA ALA A 415 15.66 -6.29 37.62
C ALA A 415 15.76 -4.77 37.37
N ALA A 416 15.58 -4.32 36.11
CA ALA A 416 15.59 -2.90 35.76
C ALA A 416 14.42 -2.13 36.38
N LYS A 417 13.23 -2.76 36.47
CA LYS A 417 12.07 -2.21 37.18
C LYS A 417 12.38 -1.96 38.65
N ASP A 418 12.94 -2.94 39.35
CA ASP A 418 13.17 -2.83 40.80
C ASP A 418 14.12 -1.68 41.11
N GLU A 419 15.19 -1.57 40.32
CA GLU A 419 16.11 -0.43 40.33
C GLU A 419 15.38 0.90 40.09
N LEU A 420 14.60 1.00 39.02
CA LEU A 420 13.85 2.20 38.66
C LEU A 420 12.81 2.59 39.72
N SER A 421 12.12 1.61 40.30
CA SER A 421 11.08 1.82 41.32
C SER A 421 11.66 2.46 42.58
N ILE A 422 12.83 1.99 43.02
CA ILE A 422 13.55 2.57 44.17
C ILE A 422 13.88 4.04 43.90
N LEU A 423 14.42 4.35 42.72
CA LEU A 423 14.79 5.71 42.33
C LEU A 423 13.57 6.64 42.25
N LEU A 424 12.47 6.19 41.64
CA LEU A 424 11.23 6.97 41.55
C LEU A 424 10.59 7.21 42.94
N CYS A 425 10.63 6.23 43.84
CA CYS A 425 10.17 6.40 45.23
C CYS A 425 11.00 7.46 45.96
N GLN A 426 12.33 7.43 45.84
CA GLN A 426 13.23 8.41 46.45
C GLN A 426 12.98 9.82 45.90
N ALA A 427 12.77 9.96 44.58
CA ALA A 427 12.46 11.25 43.96
C ALA A 427 11.11 11.80 44.42
N SER A 428 10.07 10.96 44.48
CA SER A 428 8.75 11.35 44.98
C SER A 428 8.81 11.80 46.45
N ALA A 429 9.51 11.05 47.31
CA ALA A 429 9.70 11.43 48.71
C ALA A 429 10.46 12.75 48.88
N THR A 430 11.49 12.98 48.06
CA THR A 430 12.26 14.23 48.04
C THR A 430 11.36 15.42 47.67
N ARG A 431 10.48 15.25 46.67
CA ARG A 431 9.50 16.27 46.26
C ARG A 431 8.42 16.51 47.31
N ILE A 432 7.93 15.48 48.00
CA ILE A 432 6.98 15.64 49.12
C ILE A 432 7.57 16.52 50.22
N ARG A 433 8.88 16.42 50.46
CA ARG A 433 9.60 17.25 51.43
C ARG A 433 9.90 18.67 50.92
N GLY A 434 9.42 19.05 49.74
CA GLY A 434 9.68 20.35 49.13
C GLY A 434 11.13 20.57 48.68
N LYS A 435 11.92 19.50 48.58
CA LYS A 435 13.34 19.59 48.18
C LYS A 435 13.50 19.45 46.67
N TYR A 436 14.53 20.09 46.14
CA TYR A 436 14.98 19.87 44.76
C TYR A 436 15.65 18.50 44.65
N LEU A 437 15.37 17.80 43.54
CA LEU A 437 16.06 16.56 43.20
C LEU A 437 17.44 16.93 42.66
N ALA A 438 18.51 16.32 43.18
CA ALA A 438 19.85 16.55 42.67
C ALA A 438 19.99 16.06 41.22
N ASP A 439 20.76 16.77 40.40
CA ASP A 439 20.92 16.45 38.97
C ASP A 439 21.43 15.01 38.75
N GLY A 440 22.34 14.54 39.61
CA GLY A 440 22.82 13.15 39.56
C GLY A 440 21.71 12.12 39.78
N SER A 441 20.79 12.36 40.72
CA SER A 441 19.64 11.46 40.96
C SER A 441 18.67 11.50 39.79
N ARG A 442 18.48 12.67 39.17
CA ARG A 442 17.65 12.80 37.97
C ARG A 442 18.24 12.03 36.80
N ALA A 443 19.54 12.17 36.55
CA ALA A 443 20.25 11.43 35.50
C ALA A 443 20.17 9.91 35.68
N GLN A 444 20.31 9.43 36.93
CA GLN A 444 20.13 8.00 37.26
C GLN A 444 18.72 7.50 36.96
N ILE A 445 17.68 8.29 37.27
CA ILE A 445 16.30 7.94 36.92
C ILE A 445 16.17 7.84 35.40
N ILE A 446 16.66 8.82 34.65
CA ILE A 446 16.56 8.84 33.19
C ILE A 446 17.25 7.62 32.56
N ASP A 447 18.46 7.28 33.02
CA ASP A 447 19.22 6.13 32.53
C ASP A 447 18.52 4.80 32.85
N ALA A 448 18.12 4.58 34.11
CA ALA A 448 17.41 3.37 34.52
C ALA A 448 16.09 3.19 33.76
N TYR A 449 15.35 4.29 33.55
CA TYR A 449 14.11 4.30 32.79
C TYR A 449 14.34 4.01 31.30
N GLY A 450 15.36 4.64 30.70
CA GLY A 450 15.77 4.38 29.32
C GLY A 450 16.12 2.91 29.10
N LYS A 451 16.94 2.34 29.99
CA LYS A 451 17.31 0.92 30.00
C LYS A 451 16.08 0.00 30.11
N HIS A 452 15.16 0.30 31.04
CA HIS A 452 13.92 -0.45 31.20
C HIS A 452 13.08 -0.44 29.91
N ASN A 453 12.86 0.73 29.32
CA ASN A 453 12.08 0.85 28.08
C ASN A 453 12.73 0.10 26.92
N GLU A 454 14.06 0.13 26.82
CA GLU A 454 14.79 -0.58 25.77
C GLU A 454 14.66 -2.11 25.90
N LEU A 455 14.75 -2.64 27.11
CA LEU A 455 14.51 -4.06 27.36
C LEU A 455 13.07 -4.46 26.99
N ALA A 456 12.09 -3.61 27.31
CA ALA A 456 10.70 -3.84 26.93
C ALA A 456 10.49 -3.81 25.39
N ARG A 457 11.16 -2.91 24.65
CA ARG A 457 11.13 -2.92 23.17
C ARG A 457 11.73 -4.18 22.59
N ARG A 458 12.86 -4.63 23.12
CA ARG A 458 13.50 -5.89 22.72
C ARG A 458 12.56 -7.08 22.97
N TYR A 459 11.90 -7.13 24.13
CA TYR A 459 10.91 -8.15 24.43
C TYR A 459 9.76 -8.14 23.42
N LEU A 460 9.21 -6.97 23.07
CA LEU A 460 8.18 -6.85 22.02
C LEU A 460 8.65 -7.39 20.66
N GLY A 461 9.93 -7.18 20.31
CA GLY A 461 10.52 -7.71 19.08
C GLY A 461 10.74 -9.23 19.09
N GLU A 462 10.81 -9.85 20.27
CA GLU A 462 10.97 -11.30 20.47
C GLU A 462 9.62 -12.03 20.58
N LEU A 463 8.50 -11.33 20.73
CA LEU A 463 7.17 -11.93 20.83
C LEU A 463 6.74 -12.58 19.50
N SER A 464 6.03 -13.70 19.61
CA SER A 464 5.43 -14.38 18.48
C SER A 464 4.26 -13.60 17.89
N MET A 465 4.01 -13.76 16.59
CA MET A 465 2.79 -13.29 15.91
C MET A 465 1.49 -13.77 16.57
N SER A 466 1.50 -14.94 17.25
CA SER A 466 0.36 -15.48 17.99
C SER A 466 -0.02 -14.66 19.22
N ASP A 467 0.91 -13.87 19.76
CA ASP A 467 0.73 -13.10 21.00
C ASP A 467 0.46 -11.62 20.72
N ILE A 468 -0.01 -11.29 19.51
CA ILE A 468 -0.17 -9.89 19.07
C ILE A 468 -1.05 -9.08 20.05
N ASP A 469 -2.11 -9.64 20.58
CA ASP A 469 -3.00 -8.97 21.53
C ASP A 469 -2.30 -8.57 22.83
N HIS A 470 -1.39 -9.43 23.30
CA HIS A 470 -0.54 -9.17 24.45
C HIS A 470 0.52 -8.11 24.11
N ALA A 471 1.14 -8.24 22.94
CA ALA A 471 2.13 -7.28 22.44
C ALA A 471 1.55 -5.86 22.29
N LEU A 472 0.36 -5.71 21.71
CA LEU A 472 -0.32 -4.42 21.56
C LEU A 472 -0.62 -3.78 22.93
N ARG A 473 -1.01 -4.60 23.93
CA ARG A 473 -1.23 -4.12 25.30
C ARG A 473 0.05 -3.62 25.95
N ILE A 474 1.13 -4.41 25.87
CA ILE A 474 2.45 -4.02 26.40
C ILE A 474 2.92 -2.74 25.71
N ARG A 475 2.79 -2.65 24.39
CA ARG A 475 3.22 -1.47 23.63
C ARG A 475 2.45 -0.21 24.00
N ALA A 476 1.14 -0.31 24.24
CA ALA A 476 0.34 0.83 24.73
C ALA A 476 0.82 1.35 26.10
N LEU A 477 1.16 0.43 27.02
CA LEU A 477 1.69 0.77 28.34
C LEU A 477 3.13 1.30 28.26
N LEU A 478 3.96 0.73 27.40
CA LEU A 478 5.32 1.20 27.12
C LEU A 478 5.31 2.61 26.56
N PHE A 479 4.37 2.94 25.66
CA PHE A 479 4.23 4.32 25.18
C PHE A 479 3.91 5.29 26.32
N SER A 480 3.05 4.89 27.26
CA SER A 480 2.76 5.71 28.45
C SER A 480 4.02 5.92 29.30
N CYS A 481 4.85 4.88 29.45
CA CYS A 481 6.14 4.94 30.12
C CYS A 481 7.13 5.88 29.41
N GLU A 482 7.20 5.84 28.07
CA GLU A 482 8.05 6.74 27.26
C GLU A 482 7.64 8.20 27.44
N MET A 483 6.34 8.49 27.49
CA MET A 483 5.81 9.84 27.75
C MET A 483 6.13 10.33 29.17
N SER A 484 6.04 9.44 30.17
CA SER A 484 6.47 9.75 31.54
C SER A 484 7.97 10.05 31.60
N LEU A 485 8.81 9.25 30.92
CA LEU A 485 10.25 9.50 30.85
C LEU A 485 10.57 10.84 30.20
N SER A 486 9.98 11.14 29.05
CA SER A 486 10.14 12.44 28.37
C SER A 486 9.82 13.61 29.30
N THR A 487 8.80 13.47 30.15
CA THR A 487 8.45 14.47 31.16
C THR A 487 9.52 14.62 32.25
N VAL A 488 10.09 13.51 32.72
CA VAL A 488 11.16 13.54 33.72
C VAL A 488 12.45 14.12 33.14
N SER A 489 12.70 13.90 31.85
CA SER A 489 13.89 14.37 31.13
C SER A 489 13.84 15.84 30.70
N ASP A 490 12.67 16.47 30.63
CA ASP A 490 12.52 17.87 30.21
C ASP A 490 13.18 18.85 31.19
N GLU A 491 14.34 19.40 30.84
CA GLU A 491 15.10 20.32 31.70
C GLU A 491 14.42 21.67 31.92
N THR A 492 13.46 22.02 31.08
CA THR A 492 12.75 23.31 31.14
C THR A 492 11.65 23.34 32.19
N SER A 493 11.22 22.17 32.67
CA SER A 493 10.17 22.04 33.67
C SER A 493 10.62 21.23 34.88
N ILE A 494 10.19 21.67 36.07
CA ILE A 494 10.42 20.93 37.31
C ILE A 494 9.27 19.94 37.48
N PRO A 495 9.49 18.62 37.36
CA PRO A 495 8.38 17.67 37.43
C PRO A 495 7.75 17.69 38.82
N GLY A 496 6.43 17.87 38.86
CA GLY A 496 5.66 17.78 40.10
C GLY A 496 5.64 16.36 40.66
N LYS A 497 5.28 16.21 41.95
CA LYS A 497 5.14 14.90 42.62
C LYS A 497 4.27 13.92 41.80
N GLN A 498 3.19 14.40 41.21
CA GLN A 498 2.24 13.58 40.46
C GLN A 498 2.90 12.87 39.27
N VAL A 499 3.86 13.52 38.61
CA VAL A 499 4.61 12.92 37.48
C VAL A 499 5.33 11.64 37.91
N TYR A 500 6.03 11.66 39.04
CA TYR A 500 6.75 10.48 39.54
C TYR A 500 5.79 9.38 40.00
N LEU A 501 4.63 9.74 40.57
CA LEU A 501 3.60 8.77 40.94
C LEU A 501 2.98 8.09 39.71
N ASP A 502 2.70 8.86 38.66
CA ASP A 502 2.16 8.35 37.41
C ASP A 502 3.18 7.47 36.68
N ALA A 503 4.45 7.88 36.68
CA ALA A 503 5.56 7.08 36.16
C ALA A 503 5.67 5.71 36.87
N MET A 504 5.64 5.69 38.20
CA MET A 504 5.66 4.43 38.97
C MET A 504 4.45 3.55 38.67
N ARG A 505 3.27 4.15 38.47
CA ARG A 505 2.07 3.40 38.09
C ARG A 505 2.23 2.78 36.70
N CYS A 506 2.71 3.56 35.73
CA CYS A 506 2.92 3.09 34.36
C CYS A 506 3.90 1.91 34.29
N VAL A 507 5.05 2.01 34.99
CA VAL A 507 6.03 0.91 35.06
C VAL A 507 5.40 -0.33 35.68
N ARG A 508 4.72 -0.18 36.82
CA ARG A 508 4.05 -1.30 37.49
C ARG A 508 3.01 -1.99 36.60
N ASP A 509 2.19 -1.22 35.89
CA ASP A 509 1.15 -1.74 35.01
C ASP A 509 1.75 -2.46 33.79
N LEU A 510 2.86 -1.93 33.24
CA LEU A 510 3.62 -2.55 32.17
C LEU A 510 4.20 -3.89 32.61
N ASP A 511 4.85 -3.96 33.77
CA ASP A 511 5.44 -5.21 34.26
C ASP A 511 4.40 -6.27 34.61
N GLY A 512 3.28 -5.86 35.24
CA GLY A 512 2.17 -6.77 35.49
C GLY A 512 1.54 -7.28 34.19
N SER A 513 1.73 -6.57 33.08
CA SER A 513 1.35 -7.03 31.75
C SER A 513 2.42 -7.91 31.09
N ILE A 514 3.71 -7.72 31.36
CA ILE A 514 4.81 -8.55 30.82
C ILE A 514 4.85 -9.92 31.53
N ASP A 515 4.67 -9.93 32.85
CA ASP A 515 4.59 -11.15 33.65
C ASP A 515 3.26 -11.18 34.42
N PRO A 516 2.24 -11.89 33.88
CA PRO A 516 0.95 -12.03 34.53
C PRO A 516 1.03 -12.72 35.90
N THR A 517 2.11 -13.45 36.21
CA THR A 517 2.28 -14.10 37.51
C THR A 517 2.52 -13.09 38.63
N LEU A 518 2.94 -11.87 38.31
CA LEU A 518 3.12 -10.76 39.26
C LEU A 518 1.83 -10.05 39.67
N LEU A 519 0.70 -10.36 39.02
CA LEU A 519 -0.63 -9.85 39.38
C LEU A 519 -1.37 -10.74 40.40
N ARG A 520 -0.77 -11.88 40.78
CA ARG A 520 -1.24 -12.76 41.85
C ARG A 520 -0.43 -12.51 43.12
#